data_AF-A0A957UW46-F1
#
_entry.id   AF-A0A957UW46-F1
#
_cell.length_a   1.000
_cell.length_b   1.000
_cell.length_c   1.000
_cell.angle_alpha   90.00
_cell.angle_beta   90.00
_cell.angle_gamma   90.00
#
_symmetry.space_group_name_H-M   'P 1'
#
loop_
_entity.id
_entity.type
_entity.pdbx_description
1 polymer ?
#
loop_
_entity_poly.entity_id
_entity_poly.type
_entity_poly.pdbx_seq_one_letter_code
_entity_poly.pdbx_strand_id
1 'polypeptide(L)'
;GYAFYLSPQEVGLGARESVADVARVLSGYCDGIMARVFAHEHVTQLAQWATVPVINGLSDFSHPCQALADIYTIWEQTDRLEGMTLAYV
;
A
#
# COMPACT_ATOMS: atom_id res chain seq x y z
N GLY A 1 -1.84 -9.74 -15.37
CA GLY A 1 -1.98 -8.30 -15.11
C GLY A 1 -0.80 -7.54 -15.70
N TYR A 2 -0.87 -6.22 -15.70
CA TYR A 2 0.21 -5.32 -16.11
C TYR A 2 0.44 -4.30 -14.99
N ALA A 3 1.70 -3.99 -14.67
CA ALA A 3 2.04 -3.00 -13.67
C ALA A 3 2.43 -1.69 -14.36
N PHE A 4 1.68 -0.63 -14.08
CA PHE A 4 2.00 0.72 -14.49
C PHE A 4 2.72 1.44 -13.36
N TYR A 5 4.02 1.67 -13.52
CA TYR A 5 4.83 2.35 -12.51
C TYR A 5 4.79 3.86 -12.72
N LEU A 6 4.57 4.58 -11.61
CA LEU A 6 4.62 6.03 -11.56
C LEU A 6 5.58 6.45 -10.44
N SER A 7 6.62 7.19 -10.80
CA SER A 7 7.59 7.73 -9.85
C SER A 7 7.00 8.93 -9.07
N PRO A 8 7.58 9.26 -7.90
CA PRO A 8 7.14 10.43 -7.12
C PRO A 8 7.17 11.74 -7.92
N GLN A 9 8.15 11.89 -8.82
CA GLN A 9 8.32 13.08 -9.67
C GLN A 9 7.23 13.19 -10.75
N GLU A 10 6.66 12.06 -11.19
CA GLU A 10 5.62 12.04 -12.21
C GLU A 10 4.24 12.33 -11.64
N VAL A 11 3.92 11.80 -10.45
CA VAL A 11 2.60 11.97 -9.83
C VAL A 11 2.48 13.30 -9.11
N GLY A 12 3.48 13.68 -8.31
CA GLY A 12 3.39 14.86 -7.44
C GLY A 12 2.20 14.81 -6.48
N LEU A 13 1.91 13.63 -5.91
CA LEU A 13 0.71 13.35 -5.09
C LEU A 13 0.58 14.32 -3.91
N GLY A 14 -0.50 15.09 -3.88
CA GLY A 14 -0.78 16.07 -2.81
C GLY A 14 0.03 17.37 -2.90
N ALA A 15 0.97 17.48 -3.86
CA ALA A 15 1.78 18.68 -4.07
C ALA A 15 1.39 19.41 -5.37
N ARG A 16 1.36 18.69 -6.49
CA ARG A 16 1.01 19.23 -7.81
C ARG A 16 -0.47 19.04 -8.13
N GLU A 17 -1.02 17.91 -7.72
CA GLU A 17 -2.41 17.53 -7.91
C GLU A 17 -3.00 17.02 -6.59
N SER A 18 -4.30 17.21 -6.40
CA SER A 18 -4.98 16.72 -5.21
C SER A 18 -4.98 15.19 -5.19
N VAL A 19 -4.88 14.58 -4.00
CA VAL A 19 -4.93 13.11 -3.85
C VAL A 19 -6.24 12.55 -4.42
N ALA A 20 -7.34 13.30 -4.27
CA ALA A 20 -8.65 12.92 -4.76
C ALA A 20 -8.71 12.84 -6.29
N ASP A 21 -8.11 13.80 -6.99
CA ASP A 21 -8.14 13.83 -8.46
C ASP A 21 -7.25 12.72 -9.04
N VAL A 22 -6.07 12.51 -8.46
CA VAL A 22 -5.21 11.38 -8.83
C VAL A 22 -5.93 10.05 -8.62
N ALA A 23 -6.63 9.86 -7.50
CA ALA A 23 -7.37 8.64 -7.21
C ALA A 23 -8.46 8.35 -8.25
N ARG A 24 -9.25 9.36 -8.61
CA ARG A 24 -10.35 9.23 -9.59
C ARG A 24 -9.81 8.91 -10.99
N VAL A 25 -8.74 9.59 -11.40
CA VAL A 25 -8.12 9.39 -12.71
C VAL A 25 -7.53 7.98 -12.81
N LEU A 26 -6.75 7.55 -11.82
CA LEU A 26 -6.15 6.21 -11.83
C LEU A 26 -7.19 5.09 -11.75
N SER A 27 -8.31 5.31 -11.05
CA SER A 27 -9.42 4.34 -11.01
C SER A 27 -10.06 4.10 -12.38
N GLY A 28 -9.97 5.07 -13.30
CA GLY A 28 -10.44 4.90 -14.68
C GLY A 28 -9.46 4.16 -15.60
N TYR A 29 -8.20 4.00 -15.17
CA TYR A 29 -7.15 3.36 -15.97
C TYR A 29 -6.71 1.99 -15.44
N CYS A 30 -6.92 1.72 -14.15
CA CYS A 30 -6.38 0.54 -13.49
C CYS A 30 -7.42 -0.14 -12.60
N ASP A 31 -7.34 -1.46 -12.47
CA ASP A 31 -8.20 -2.25 -11.59
C ASP A 31 -7.77 -2.22 -10.11
N GLY A 32 -6.66 -1.55 -9.79
CA GLY A 32 -6.13 -1.43 -8.43
C GLY A 32 -4.93 -0.50 -8.36
N ILE A 33 -4.67 0.04 -7.18
CA ILE A 33 -3.60 1.02 -6.92
C ILE A 33 -2.74 0.52 -5.76
N MET A 34 -1.44 0.35 -5.99
CA MET A 34 -0.47 0.14 -4.91
C MET A 34 0.27 1.46 -4.65
N ALA A 35 0.28 1.92 -3.40
CA ALA A 35 0.89 3.17 -3.03
C ALA A 35 2.03 2.96 -2.03
N ARG A 36 3.23 3.44 -2.38
CA ARG A 36 4.35 3.64 -1.45
C ARG A 36 4.52 5.14 -1.26
N VAL A 37 4.27 5.61 -0.04
CA VAL A 37 4.22 7.04 0.30
C VAL A 37 4.94 7.29 1.63
N PHE A 38 5.16 8.55 1.98
CA PHE A 38 5.61 8.91 3.33
C PHE A 38 4.41 9.00 4.27
N ALA A 39 3.59 10.04 4.09
CA ALA A 39 2.38 10.27 4.89
C ALA A 39 1.32 9.18 4.66
N HIS A 40 0.97 8.47 5.74
CA HIS A 40 -0.09 7.44 5.69
C HIS A 40 -1.45 8.00 5.25
N GLU A 41 -1.70 9.28 5.53
CA GLU A 41 -2.91 9.98 5.12
C GLU A 41 -3.11 9.98 3.59
N HIS A 42 -2.03 9.98 2.79
CA HIS A 42 -2.17 9.87 1.35
C HIS A 42 -2.78 8.52 0.93
N VAL A 43 -2.44 7.42 1.61
CA VAL A 43 -3.05 6.11 1.32
C VAL A 43 -4.51 6.09 1.71
N THR A 44 -4.88 6.65 2.88
CA THR A 44 -6.27 6.66 3.33
C THR A 44 -7.13 7.56 2.44
N GLN A 45 -6.61 8.72 2.01
CA GLN A 45 -7.29 9.59 1.04
C GLN A 45 -7.41 8.92 -0.34
N LEU A 46 -6.35 8.26 -0.85
CA LEU A 46 -6.44 7.48 -2.08
C LEU A 46 -7.57 6.45 -1.97
N ALA A 47 -7.62 5.69 -0.88
CA ALA A 47 -8.66 4.69 -0.64
C ALA A 47 -10.07 5.30 -0.51
N GLN A 48 -10.18 6.51 0.04
CA GLN A 48 -11.46 7.22 0.17
C GLN A 48 -12.03 7.65 -1.19
N TRP A 49 -11.17 8.06 -2.13
CA TRP A 49 -11.59 8.65 -3.40
C TRP A 49 -11.50 7.71 -4.61
N ALA A 50 -10.73 6.62 -4.50
CA ALA A 50 -10.63 5.61 -5.54
C ALA A 50 -11.89 4.73 -5.56
N THR A 51 -12.27 4.28 -6.75
CA THR A 51 -13.34 3.29 -6.94
C THR A 51 -12.80 1.85 -7.08
N VAL A 52 -11.48 1.69 -6.95
CA VAL A 52 -10.76 0.42 -7.04
C VAL A 52 -9.93 0.18 -5.76
N PRO A 53 -9.54 -1.06 -5.45
CA PRO A 53 -8.77 -1.36 -4.25
C PRO A 53 -7.45 -0.58 -4.19
N VAL A 54 -7.15 -0.04 -3.01
CA VAL A 54 -5.88 0.64 -2.71
C VAL A 54 -5.08 -0.19 -1.71
N ILE A 55 -3.84 -0.50 -2.05
CA ILE A 55 -2.93 -1.33 -1.27
C ILE A 55 -1.79 -0.47 -0.73
N ASN A 56 -1.60 -0.45 0.59
CA ASN A 56 -0.47 0.21 1.23
C ASN A 56 0.81 -0.62 1.03
N GLY A 57 1.65 -0.20 0.08
CA GLY A 57 2.93 -0.84 -0.18
C GLY A 57 3.98 -0.53 0.87
N LEU A 58 3.99 0.70 1.41
CA LEU A 58 4.78 1.15 2.56
C LEU A 58 4.39 2.61 2.85
N SER A 59 4.25 2.92 4.13
CA SER A 59 4.11 4.29 4.68
C SER A 59 4.98 4.43 5.92
N ASP A 60 5.27 5.65 6.36
CA ASP A 60 6.04 5.89 7.60
C ASP A 60 5.34 5.30 8.83
N PHE A 61 4.02 5.11 8.77
CA PHE A 61 3.22 4.51 9.83
C PHE A 61 3.22 2.98 9.82
N SER A 62 3.25 2.34 8.65
CA SER A 62 3.08 0.88 8.54
C SER A 62 3.58 0.30 7.22
N HIS A 63 3.98 -0.98 7.27
CA HIS A 63 4.35 -1.81 6.12
C HIS A 63 3.59 -3.16 6.14
N PRO A 64 2.28 -3.16 5.87
CA PRO A 64 1.44 -4.35 6.08
C PRO A 64 1.80 -5.51 5.14
N CYS A 65 2.21 -5.23 3.90
CA CYS A 65 2.64 -6.28 2.96
C CYS A 65 3.87 -7.06 3.46
N GLN A 66 4.83 -6.37 4.09
CA GLN A 66 6.00 -7.02 4.68
C GLN A 66 5.59 -7.90 5.85
N ALA A 67 4.81 -7.34 6.80
CA ALA A 67 4.35 -8.10 7.96
C ALA A 67 3.55 -9.35 7.55
N LEU A 68 2.70 -9.26 6.53
CA LEU A 68 1.98 -10.42 6.01
C LEU A 68 2.93 -11.49 5.45
N ALA A 69 3.95 -11.09 4.69
CA ALA A 69 4.96 -12.00 4.15
C ALA A 69 5.79 -12.65 5.27
N ASP A 70 6.14 -11.90 6.31
CA ASP A 70 6.87 -12.41 7.47
C ASP A 70 6.06 -13.46 8.22
N ILE A 71 4.78 -13.17 8.52
CA ILE A 71 3.88 -14.13 9.17
C ILE A 71 3.66 -15.37 8.32
N TYR A 72 3.49 -15.21 7.00
CA TYR A 72 3.39 -16.33 6.07
C TYR A 72 4.65 -17.20 6.10
N THR A 73 5.82 -16.59 6.11
CA THR A 73 7.11 -17.30 6.21
C THR A 73 7.23 -18.07 7.53
N ILE A 74 6.85 -17.46 8.66
CA ILE A 74 6.85 -18.16 9.96
C ILE A 74 5.92 -19.37 9.89
N TRP A 75 4.70 -19.19 9.38
CA TRP A 75 3.74 -20.28 9.25
C TRP A 75 4.28 -21.43 8.39
N GLU A 76 4.93 -21.14 7.25
CA GLU A 76 5.54 -22.18 6.41
C GLU A 76 6.66 -22.96 7.10
N GLN A 77 7.37 -22.33 8.05
CA GLN A 77 8.49 -22.98 8.75
C GLN A 77 8.06 -23.74 10.01
N THR A 78 6.91 -23.41 10.59
CA THR A 78 6.49 -23.94 11.89
C THR A 78 5.15 -24.68 11.87
N ASP A 79 4.39 -24.59 10.77
CA ASP A 79 3.00 -25.06 10.62
C ASP A 79 2.04 -24.55 11.73
N ARG A 80 2.45 -23.53 12.49
CA ARG A 80 1.69 -23.00 13.63
C ARG A 80 2.04 -21.54 13.89
N LEU A 81 1.04 -20.70 14.11
CA LEU A 81 1.22 -19.30 14.56
C LEU A 81 0.80 -19.08 16.02
N GLU A 82 -0.19 -19.84 16.48
CA GLU A 82 -0.75 -19.65 17.82
C GLU A 82 0.26 -20.03 18.93
N GLY A 83 0.31 -19.19 19.97
CA GLY A 83 1.20 -19.36 21.12
C GLY A 83 2.69 -19.12 20.83
N MET A 84 3.03 -18.55 19.67
CA MET A 84 4.40 -18.13 19.37
C MET A 84 4.71 -16.75 19.94
N THR A 85 5.95 -16.56 20.38
CA THR A 85 6.47 -15.26 20.83
C THR A 85 7.32 -14.66 19.73
N LEU A 86 6.94 -13.48 19.24
CA LEU A 86 7.74 -12.68 18.32
C LEU A 86 8.56 -11.64 19.11
N ALA A 87 9.85 -11.54 18.82
CA ALA A 87 10.71 -10.49 19.35
C ALA A 87 11.20 -9.62 18.18
N TYR A 88 10.91 -8.31 18.25
CA TYR A 88 11.46 -7.29 17.35
C TYR A 88 12.49 -6.48 18.13
N VAL A 89 13.70 -6.32 17.57
CA VAL A 89 14.84 -5.66 18.21
C VAL A 89 15.25 -4.43 17.41
#